data_AF-A0A382J3F4-F1
#
_entry.id   AF-A0A382J3F4-F1
#
_cell.length_a   1.000
_cell.length_b   1.000
_cell.length_c   1.000
_cell.angle_alpha   90.00
_cell.angle_beta   90.00
_cell.angle_gamma   90.00
#
_symmetry.space_group_name_H-M   'P 1'
#
loop_
_entity.id
_entity.type
_entity.pdbx_description
1 polymer ?
#
loop_
_entity_poly.entity_id
_entity_poly.type
_entity_poly.pdbx_seq_one_letter_code
_entity_poly.pdbx_strand_id
1 'polypeptide(L)' 'VEMHHLIFYNKDSLVKHGVICKFGRKWLVSEPQLFQWLREHGTNAGRPKRLKELNANKNSLT' A
#
# COMPACT_ATOMS: atom_id res chain seq x y z
N VAL A 1 7.25 -9.73 6.56
CA VAL A 1 6.06 -8.86 6.63
C VAL A 1 4.85 -9.75 6.44
N GLU A 2 3.94 -9.84 7.41
CA GLU A 2 2.71 -10.60 7.25
C GLU A 2 1.79 -9.94 6.22
N MET A 3 1.27 -10.71 5.26
CA MET A 3 0.36 -10.24 4.21
C MET A 3 -0.93 -9.63 4.78
N HIS A 4 -1.45 -10.20 5.86
CA HIS A 4 -2.65 -9.70 6.53
C HIS A 4 -2.48 -8.24 6.99
N HIS A 5 -1.32 -7.91 7.56
CA HIS A 5 -1.04 -6.54 7.97
C HIS A 5 -1.04 -5.58 6.78
N LEU A 6 -0.44 -5.99 5.66
CA LEU A 6 -0.33 -5.14 4.48
C LEU A 6 -1.69 -4.88 3.83
N ILE A 7 -2.55 -5.90 3.81
CA ILE A 7 -3.94 -5.77 3.33
C ILE A 7 -4.73 -4.83 4.25
N PHE A 8 -4.55 -4.93 5.56
CA PHE A 8 -5.27 -4.10 6.52
C PHE A 8 -4.91 -2.61 6.41
N TYR A 9 -3.61 -2.30 6.28
CA TYR A 9 -3.13 -0.92 6.20
C TYR A 9 -3.41 -0.25 4.85
N ASN A 10 -3.48 -1.02 3.75
CA ASN A 10 -3.69 -0.48 2.40
C ASN A 10 -5.08 -0.77 1.85
N LYS A 11 -6.02 -1.12 2.73
CA LYS A 11 -7.37 -1.59 2.38
C LYS A 11 -8.05 -0.70 1.33
N ASP A 12 -8.08 0.61 1.54
CA ASP A 12 -8.73 1.55 0.62
C ASP A 12 -8.06 1.59 -0.77
N SER A 13 -6.73 1.58 -0.83
CA SER A 13 -6.01 1.54 -2.11
C SER A 13 -6.21 0.23 -2.87
N LEU A 14 -6.27 -0.88 -2.14
CA LEU A 14 -6.52 -2.22 -2.69
C LEU A 14 -7.94 -2.36 -3.23
N VAL A 15 -8.94 -1.80 -2.54
CA VAL A 15 -10.32 -1.75 -3.05
C VAL A 15 -10.40 -0.89 -4.30
N LYS A 16 -9.75 0.28 -4.31
CA LYS A 16 -9.75 1.19 -5.46
C LYS A 16 -9.12 0.58 -6.71
N HIS A 17 -8.07 -0.23 -6.55
CA HIS A 17 -7.42 -0.96 -7.66
C HIS A 17 -8.13 -2.28 -8.02
N GLY A 18 -9.19 -2.66 -7.31
CA GLY A 18 -9.92 -3.91 -7.56
C GLY A 18 -9.19 -5.17 -7.09
N VAL A 19 -8.09 -5.02 -6.34
CA VAL A 19 -7.25 -6.13 -5.85
C VAL A 19 -7.96 -6.95 -4.78
N ILE A 20 -8.76 -6.27 -3.95
CA ILE A 20 -9.60 -6.90 -2.94
C ILE A 20 -11.06 -6.52 -3.15
N CYS A 21 -11.94 -7.50 -2.99
CA CYS A 21 -13.38 -7.31 -3.12
C CYS A 21 -14.11 -7.88 -1.90
N LYS A 22 -15.15 -7.19 -1.45
CA LYS A 22 -15.97 -7.65 -0.33
C LYS A 22 -16.98 -8.67 -0.83
N PHE A 23 -16.91 -9.89 -0.28
CA PHE A 23 -17.88 -10.96 -0.54
C PHE A 23 -18.60 -11.32 0.76
N GLY A 24 -19.76 -10.70 0.98
CA GLY A 24 -20.52 -10.84 2.21
C GLY A 24 -19.73 -10.37 3.44
N ARG A 25 -19.42 -11.30 4.35
CA ARG A 25 -18.62 -11.04 5.57
C ARG A 25 -17.13 -11.31 5.39
N LYS A 26 -16.72 -11.84 4.23
CA LYS A 26 -15.33 -12.16 3.91
C LYS A 26 -14.76 -11.16 2.89
N TRP A 27 -13.46 -10.97 2.94
CA TRP A 27 -12.71 -10.26 1.90
C TRP A 27 -12.07 -11.30 1.00
N LEU A 28 -12.31 -11.17 -0.31
CA LEU A 28 -11.61 -11.94 -1.32
C LEU A 28 -10.42 -11.11 -1.80
N VAL A 29 -9.28 -11.76 -1.90
CA VAL A 29 -8.02 -11.18 -2.34
C VAL A 29 -7.58 -11.99 -3.55
N SER A 30 -7.35 -11.32 -4.68
CA SER A 30 -6.70 -11.98 -5.82
C SER A 30 -5.19 -11.90 -5.63
N GLU A 31 -4.56 -12.99 -5.22
CA GLU A 31 -3.10 -13.10 -5.06
C GLU A 31 -2.30 -12.48 -6.22
N PRO A 32 -2.53 -12.80 -7.51
CA PRO A 32 -1.74 -12.23 -8.61
C PRO A 32 -1.86 -10.71 -8.71
N GLN A 33 -3.04 -10.16 -8.47
CA GLN A 33 -3.26 -8.71 -8.45
C GLN A 33 -2.64 -8.05 -7.21
N LEU A 34 -2.64 -8.75 -6.07
CA LEU A 34 -1.99 -8.28 -4.85
C LEU A 34 -0.48 -8.20 -5.03
N PHE A 35 0.14 -9.22 -5.64
CA PHE A 35 1.56 -9.20 -5.94
C PHE A 35 1.93 -8.11 -6.96
N GLN A 36 1.09 -7.87 -7.95
CA GLN A 36 1.28 -6.79 -8.92
C GLN A 36 1.19 -5.42 -8.24
N TRP A 37 0.14 -5.19 -7.44
CA TRP A 37 -0.03 -3.97 -6.65
C TRP A 37 1.12 -3.75 -5.66
N LEU A 38 1.61 -4.82 -5.02
CA LEU A 38 2.79 -4.80 -4.17
C LEU A 38 4.07 -4.45 -4.93
N ARG A 39 4.21 -4.87 -6.19
CA ARG A 39 5.37 -4.53 -6.99
C ARG A 39 5.37 -3.04 -7.37
N GLU A 40 4.19 -2.49 -7.64
CA GLU A 40 4.02 -1.09 -8.06
C GLU A 40 4.00 -0.11 -6.87
N HIS A 41 3.35 -0.48 -5.77
CA HIS A 41 3.11 0.37 -4.61
C HIS A 41 3.81 -0.11 -3.33
N GLY A 42 4.32 -1.34 -3.29
CA GLY A 42 4.91 -1.95 -2.09
C GLY A 42 6.23 -1.34 -1.64
N THR A 43 6.94 -0.61 -2.51
CA THR A 43 8.09 0.22 -2.12
C THR A 43 7.70 1.28 -1.07
N ASN A 44 6.42 1.70 -1.07
CA ASN A 44 5.83 2.60 -0.05
C ASN A 44 4.93 1.87 0.96
N ALA A 45 4.49 0.63 0.69
CA ALA A 45 3.61 -0.11 1.59
C ALA A 45 4.41 -0.74 2.73
N GLY A 46 4.24 -0.21 3.95
CA GLY A 46 4.85 -0.76 5.17
C GLY A 46 6.12 -0.05 5.63
N ARG A 47 6.64 0.94 4.90
CA ARG A 47 7.54 1.93 5.48
C ARG A 47 6.74 3.20 5.78
N PRO A 48 6.69 3.69 7.04
CA PRO A 48 6.38 5.10 7.23
C PRO A 48 7.40 5.85 6.38
N LYS A 49 6.91 6.63 5.41
CA LYS A 49 7.72 7.53 4.59
C LYS A 49 8.70 8.18 5.55
N ARG A 50 10.01 7.86 5.47
CA ARG A 50 10.97 8.51 6.36
C ARG A 50 10.84 9.98 6.04
N LEU A 51 10.27 10.75 6.97
CA LEU A 51 10.01 12.19 6.86
C LEU A 51 11.29 13.01 6.59
N LYS A 52 12.45 12.35 6.53
CA LYS A 52 13.76 12.93 6.21
C LYS A 52 13.92 13.34 4.75
N GLU A 53 13.17 12.77 3.80
CA GLU A 53 13.34 13.13 2.37
C GLU A 53 12.50 14.34 1.92
N LEU A 54 11.45 14.70 2.67
CA LEU A 54 10.60 15.85 2.34
C LEU A 54 11.17 17.19 2.85
N ASN A 55 12.07 17.14 3.85
CA ASN A 55 12.78 18.32 4.36
C ASN A 55 14.05 18.64 3.58
N ALA A 56 14.65 17.68 2.86
CA ALA A 56 15.81 17.97 2.01
C ALA A 56 15.45 18.87 0.81
N ASN A 57 14.22 18.77 0.29
CA ASN A 57 13.79 19.57 -0.86
C ASN A 57 13.34 20.99 -0.50
N LYS A 58 12.86 21.22 0.74
CA LYS A 58 12.46 22.57 1.19
C LYS A 58 13.65 23.46 1.54
N ASN A 59 14.75 22.88 1.99
CA ASN A 59 15.91 23.62 2.48
C ASN A 59 16.92 23.97 1.36
N SER A 60 16.69 23.52 0.12
CA SER A 60 17.45 23.93 -1.06
C SER A 60 16.82 25.12 -1.82
N LEU A 61 15.69 25.65 -1.34
CA LEU A 61 14.95 26.75 -1.95
C LEU A 61 14.83 27.99 -1.05
N THR A 62 15.62 28.06 0.03
CA THR A 62 15.79 29.24 0.89
C THR A 62 17.26 29.50 1.17
#